data_AF-A0A917A9D4-F1
#
_entry.id   AF-A0A917A9D4-F1
#
_cell.length_a   1.000
_cell.length_b   1.000
_cell.length_c   1.000
_cell.angle_alpha   90.00
_cell.angle_beta   90.00
_cell.angle_gamma   90.00
#
_symmetry.space_group_name_H-M   'P 1'
#
loop_
_entity.id
_entity.type
_entity.pdbx_description
1 polymer ?
#
loop_
_entity_poly.entity_id
_entity_poly.type
_entity_poly.pdbx_seq_one_letter_code
_entity_poly.pdbx_strand_id
1 'polypeptide(L)'
;MTRNNWHILRADRAVTVARVLPVRFDLRETTRLPAGAVSLTRLAQQVRQDVWRALRRMGGFAPAVRVSHEMDTILVEAGGRTERRAPARAGEDLRAVLEDPDNRRRWLAHAGRRAQALVIVAAMGVPCTAATTVRGQEETPAVPSGLPMTLQEAREELQPDGTLWLRLRYVAPDLATGGYAAVADDFAALCATQALGYPTTDGQKPAQAVISIASAPVDFATTAPGVMQVFEAFRIENDTCVWEEF
;
A
#
# COMPACT_ATOMS: atom_id res chain seq x y z
N MET A 1 6.07 -4.76 -21.25
CA MET A 1 5.40 -4.00 -20.18
C MET A 1 6.39 -2.98 -19.66
N THR A 2 6.16 -1.70 -19.93
CA THR A 2 7.02 -0.59 -19.47
C THR A 2 6.95 -0.55 -17.94
N ARG A 3 8.07 -0.79 -17.26
CA ARG A 3 8.14 -0.75 -15.79
C ARG A 3 7.61 0.59 -15.28
N ASN A 4 6.55 0.56 -14.48
CA ASN A 4 5.95 1.73 -13.83
C ASN A 4 6.87 2.21 -12.69
N ASN A 5 8.03 2.76 -13.06
CA ASN A 5 9.05 3.17 -12.10
C ASN A 5 8.61 4.47 -11.39
N TRP A 6 8.15 4.31 -10.16
CA TRP A 6 8.01 5.43 -9.23
C TRP A 6 9.36 5.83 -8.66
N HIS A 7 9.62 7.13 -8.60
CA HIS A 7 10.82 7.70 -8.03
C HIS A 7 10.56 8.18 -6.60
N ILE A 8 11.41 7.79 -5.66
CA ILE A 8 11.35 8.25 -4.26
C ILE A 8 12.63 9.02 -3.95
N LEU A 9 12.52 10.35 -3.89
CA LEU A 9 13.60 11.26 -3.54
C LEU A 9 13.54 11.55 -2.04
N ARG A 10 14.66 11.41 -1.34
CA ARG A 10 14.77 11.66 0.10
C ARG A 10 15.72 12.83 0.34
N ALA A 11 15.30 13.74 1.21
CA ALA A 11 16.09 14.83 1.75
C ALA A 11 15.92 14.84 3.28
N ASP A 12 16.79 15.57 4.00
CA ASP A 12 16.93 15.51 5.46
C ASP A 12 15.61 15.55 6.24
N ARG A 13 14.63 16.34 5.78
CA ARG A 13 13.30 16.45 6.39
C ARG A 13 12.15 16.32 5.39
N ALA A 14 12.40 15.77 4.20
CA ALA A 14 11.38 15.66 3.17
C ALA A 14 11.51 14.38 2.35
N VAL A 15 10.37 13.84 1.93
CA VAL A 15 10.27 12.75 0.96
C VAL A 15 9.39 13.19 -0.18
N THR A 16 9.86 12.98 -1.40
CA THR A 16 9.08 13.23 -2.63
C THR A 16 8.89 11.92 -3.37
N VAL A 17 7.64 11.54 -3.64
CA VAL A 17 7.29 10.40 -4.49
C VAL A 17 6.69 10.95 -5.79
N ALA A 18 7.28 10.63 -6.93
CA ALA A 18 6.85 11.14 -8.23
C ALA A 18 6.88 10.06 -9.31
N ARG A 19 5.95 10.14 -10.26
CA ARG A 19 5.90 9.23 -11.41
C ARG A 19 6.94 9.57 -12.48
N VAL A 20 7.30 10.84 -12.61
CA VAL A 20 8.21 11.33 -13.68
C VAL A 20 9.16 12.37 -13.11
N LEU A 21 10.42 12.31 -13.54
CA LEU A 21 11.43 13.34 -13.26
C LEU A 21 11.60 14.30 -14.47
N PRO A 22 12.05 15.55 -14.26
CA PRO A 22 12.15 16.23 -12.97
C PRO A 22 10.77 16.45 -12.34
N VAL A 23 10.73 16.48 -11.01
CA VAL A 23 9.49 16.68 -10.26
C VAL A 23 8.90 18.05 -10.61
N ARG A 24 7.63 18.07 -11.01
CA ARG A 24 6.87 19.27 -11.35
C ARG A 24 5.48 19.20 -10.72
N PHE A 25 4.99 20.35 -10.28
CA PHE A 25 3.66 20.55 -9.71
C PHE A 25 2.89 21.57 -10.55
N ASP A 26 2.47 21.17 -11.74
CA ASP A 26 1.66 22.01 -12.65
C ASP A 26 0.22 22.16 -12.10
N LEU A 27 -0.30 21.09 -11.49
CA LEU A 27 -1.41 21.10 -10.55
C LEU A 27 -0.85 20.89 -9.15
N ARG A 28 -1.29 21.70 -8.18
CA ARG A 28 -0.79 21.67 -6.81
C ARG A 28 -1.86 22.07 -5.82
N GLU A 29 -1.98 21.28 -4.76
CA GLU A 29 -2.64 21.66 -3.52
C GLU A 29 -1.76 21.27 -2.34
N THR A 30 -1.93 21.97 -1.22
CA THR A 30 -1.14 21.74 -0.01
C THR A 30 -2.05 21.58 1.19
N THR A 31 -1.69 20.69 2.10
CA THR A 31 -2.35 20.56 3.40
C THR A 31 -1.34 20.38 4.52
N ARG A 32 -1.76 20.68 5.75
CA ARG A 32 -0.98 20.48 6.97
C ARG A 32 -1.62 19.40 7.82
N LEU A 33 -0.83 18.41 8.18
CA LEU A 33 -1.19 17.37 9.12
C LEU A 33 -0.50 17.62 10.46
N PRO A 34 -1.09 17.18 11.59
CA PRO A 34 -0.43 17.27 12.88
C PRO A 34 0.92 16.56 12.85
N ALA A 35 1.94 17.14 13.50
CA ALA A 35 3.20 16.44 13.68
C ALA A 35 2.99 15.16 14.49
N GLY A 36 3.75 14.12 14.15
CA GLY A 36 3.69 12.84 14.83
C GLY A 36 4.83 11.93 14.42
N ALA A 37 4.99 10.83 15.16
CA ALA A 37 5.94 9.76 14.89
C ALA A 37 5.49 8.91 13.67
N VAL A 38 5.53 9.49 12.48
CA VAL A 38 5.13 8.83 11.23
C VAL A 38 6.32 8.64 10.28
N SER A 39 6.18 7.70 9.35
CA SER A 39 7.09 7.54 8.21
C SER A 39 6.63 8.47 7.07
N LEU A 40 7.45 9.47 6.73
CA LEU A 40 7.16 10.37 5.60
C LEU A 40 6.99 9.62 4.26
N THR A 41 7.71 8.51 4.09
CA THR A 41 7.61 7.70 2.85
C THR A 41 6.25 7.02 2.76
N ARG A 42 5.79 6.35 3.82
CA ARG A 42 4.46 5.69 3.83
C ARG A 42 3.34 6.72 3.68
N LEU A 43 3.48 7.87 4.33
CA LEU A 43 2.55 8.99 4.20
C LEU A 43 2.47 9.49 2.75
N ALA A 44 3.63 9.77 2.12
CA ALA A 44 3.69 10.22 0.73
C ALA A 44 3.09 9.20 -0.24
N GLN A 45 3.31 7.90 0.00
CA GLN A 45 2.78 6.82 -0.83
C GLN A 45 1.26 6.70 -0.74
N GLN A 46 0.68 6.80 0.46
CA GLN A 46 -0.77 6.78 0.68
C GLN A 46 -1.45 7.98 0.02
N VAL A 47 -0.97 9.20 0.32
CA VAL A 47 -1.50 10.43 -0.30
C VAL A 47 -1.48 10.33 -1.82
N ARG A 48 -0.36 9.88 -2.39
CA ARG A 48 -0.22 9.67 -3.83
C ARG A 48 -1.22 8.68 -4.39
N GLN A 49 -1.48 7.57 -3.69
CA GLN A 49 -2.42 6.54 -4.12
C GLN A 49 -3.83 7.13 -4.25
N ASP A 50 -4.26 7.91 -3.26
CA ASP A 50 -5.59 8.54 -3.28
C ASP A 50 -5.71 9.69 -4.28
N VAL A 51 -4.64 10.49 -4.42
CA VAL A 51 -4.55 11.54 -5.44
C VAL A 51 -4.64 10.95 -6.84
N TRP A 52 -3.93 9.86 -7.12
CA TRP A 52 -4.05 9.17 -8.39
C TRP A 52 -5.45 8.60 -8.59
N ARG A 53 -6.06 7.96 -7.59
CA ARG A 53 -7.44 7.43 -7.69
C ARG A 53 -8.45 8.51 -8.06
N ALA A 54 -8.34 9.70 -7.45
CA ALA A 54 -9.22 10.82 -7.74
C ALA A 54 -9.00 11.40 -9.15
N LEU A 55 -7.73 11.52 -9.58
CA LEU A 55 -7.36 12.21 -10.80
C LEU A 55 -7.05 11.29 -12.00
N ARG A 56 -7.12 9.96 -11.89
CA ARG A 56 -6.76 9.00 -12.96
C ARG A 56 -7.52 9.18 -14.26
N ARG A 57 -8.69 9.82 -14.22
CA ARG A 57 -9.50 10.13 -15.43
C ARG A 57 -8.96 11.34 -16.21
N MET A 58 -8.00 12.06 -15.66
CA MET A 58 -7.31 13.15 -16.34
C MET A 58 -6.19 12.58 -17.23
N GLY A 59 -6.36 12.69 -18.54
CA GLY A 59 -5.31 12.32 -19.50
C GLY A 59 -4.04 13.16 -19.32
N GLY A 60 -2.88 12.50 -19.33
CA GLY A 60 -1.57 13.16 -19.23
C GLY A 60 -1.19 13.63 -17.82
N PHE A 61 -1.92 13.21 -16.79
CA PHE A 61 -1.56 13.51 -15.40
C PHE A 61 -0.47 12.55 -14.90
N ALA A 62 0.65 13.10 -14.44
CA ALA A 62 1.72 12.34 -13.79
C ALA A 62 1.88 12.81 -12.33
N PRO A 63 1.40 12.03 -11.35
CA PRO A 63 1.34 12.45 -9.95
C PRO A 63 2.71 12.63 -9.31
N ALA A 64 2.79 13.61 -8.42
CA ALA A 64 3.89 13.88 -7.51
C ALA A 64 3.34 14.30 -6.14
N VAL A 65 3.98 13.81 -5.08
CA VAL A 65 3.66 14.16 -3.70
C VAL A 65 4.96 14.41 -2.96
N ARG A 66 5.06 15.55 -2.29
CA ARG A 66 6.14 15.89 -1.39
C ARG A 66 5.58 16.04 0.02
N VAL A 67 6.20 15.33 0.96
CA VAL A 67 5.87 15.41 2.38
C VAL A 67 7.10 15.89 3.12
N SER A 68 6.95 16.89 3.97
CA SER A 68 8.06 17.46 4.74
C SER A 68 7.67 17.78 6.17
N HIS A 69 8.61 17.58 7.09
CA HIS A 69 8.44 17.99 8.48
C HIS A 69 8.80 19.47 8.66
N GLU A 70 7.79 20.28 9.00
CA GLU A 70 7.95 21.60 9.61
C GLU A 70 8.03 21.44 11.15
N MET A 71 8.15 22.55 11.90
CA MET A 71 8.42 22.50 13.36
C MET A 71 7.39 21.64 14.10
N ASP A 72 6.10 21.97 13.97
CA ASP A 72 5.00 21.30 14.67
C ASP A 72 3.95 20.68 13.73
N THR A 73 4.23 20.67 12.41
CA THR A 73 3.33 20.14 11.39
C THR A 73 4.06 19.35 10.32
N ILE A 74 3.32 18.49 9.64
CA ILE A 74 3.77 17.86 8.41
C ILE A 74 3.08 18.58 7.25
N LEU A 75 3.88 19.22 6.39
CA LEU A 75 3.39 19.82 5.15
C LEU A 75 3.34 18.74 4.07
N VAL A 76 2.16 18.59 3.46
CA VAL A 76 1.93 17.72 2.30
C VAL A 76 1.64 18.61 1.10
N GLU A 77 2.49 18.57 0.09
CA GLU A 77 2.28 19.17 -1.23
C GLU A 77 1.96 18.04 -2.21
N ALA A 78 0.76 18.01 -2.75
CA ALA A 78 0.31 16.96 -3.66
C ALA A 78 -0.20 17.54 -4.98
N GLY A 79 -0.12 16.74 -6.04
CA GLY A 79 -0.55 17.11 -7.37
C GLY A 79 0.30 16.42 -8.40
N GLY A 80 0.86 17.15 -9.35
CA GLY A 80 1.77 16.58 -10.33
C GLY A 80 1.88 17.36 -11.63
N ARG A 81 2.55 16.74 -12.61
CA ARG A 81 2.70 17.27 -13.97
C ARG A 81 1.41 17.06 -14.75
N THR A 82 1.05 18.02 -15.58
CA THR A 82 -0.08 17.91 -16.52
C THR A 82 0.39 18.29 -17.92
N GLU A 83 -0.04 17.54 -18.94
CA GLU A 83 0.27 17.88 -20.34
C GLU A 83 -0.39 19.17 -20.80
N ARG A 84 -1.63 19.41 -20.33
CA ARG A 84 -2.42 20.63 -20.57
C ARG A 84 -2.70 21.32 -19.25
N ARG A 85 -3.12 22.58 -19.30
CA ARG A 85 -3.56 23.31 -18.10
C ARG A 85 -4.68 22.52 -17.41
N ALA A 86 -4.49 22.20 -16.13
CA ALA A 86 -5.49 21.47 -15.35
C ALA A 86 -6.80 22.26 -15.28
N PRO A 87 -7.96 21.60 -15.43
CA PRO A 87 -9.26 22.24 -15.23
C PRO A 87 -9.43 22.62 -13.75
N ALA A 88 -10.22 23.66 -13.46
CA ALA A 88 -10.48 24.11 -12.09
C ALA A 88 -10.99 22.98 -11.18
N ARG A 89 -11.89 22.15 -11.72
CA ARG A 89 -12.43 20.96 -11.04
C ARG A 89 -11.36 20.00 -10.53
N ALA A 90 -10.22 19.88 -11.20
CA ALA A 90 -9.16 18.99 -10.73
C ALA A 90 -8.46 19.51 -9.47
N GLY A 91 -8.34 20.83 -9.32
CA GLY A 91 -7.87 21.43 -8.07
C GLY A 91 -8.87 21.22 -6.93
N GLU A 92 -10.17 21.31 -7.23
CA GLU A 92 -11.24 21.01 -6.26
C GLU A 92 -11.23 19.54 -5.83
N ASP A 93 -11.16 18.61 -6.79
CA ASP A 93 -11.09 17.16 -6.53
C ASP A 93 -9.83 16.82 -5.70
N LEU A 94 -8.68 17.41 -6.05
CA LEU A 94 -7.44 17.22 -5.31
C LEU A 94 -7.52 17.77 -3.88
N ARG A 95 -8.06 18.98 -3.71
CA ARG A 95 -8.26 19.58 -2.39
C ARG A 95 -9.24 18.75 -1.56
N ALA A 96 -10.31 18.25 -2.15
CA ALA A 96 -11.26 17.37 -1.47
C ALA A 96 -10.57 16.13 -0.91
N VAL A 97 -9.67 15.49 -1.68
CA VAL A 97 -8.86 14.36 -1.17
C VAL A 97 -7.99 14.76 0.01
N LEU A 98 -7.31 15.92 -0.08
CA LEU A 98 -6.40 16.41 0.97
C LEU A 98 -7.11 16.89 2.24
N GLU A 99 -8.33 17.41 2.12
CA GLU A 99 -9.14 17.93 3.23
C GLU A 99 -10.07 16.89 3.86
N ASP A 100 -10.29 15.75 3.20
CA ASP A 100 -11.12 14.67 3.70
C ASP A 100 -10.61 14.13 5.07
N PRO A 101 -11.43 14.21 6.14
CA PRO A 101 -11.00 13.78 7.48
C PRO A 101 -10.68 12.30 7.60
N ASP A 102 -11.35 11.44 6.83
CA ASP A 102 -11.18 9.99 6.88
C ASP A 102 -9.86 9.59 6.20
N ASN A 103 -9.55 10.19 5.04
CA ASN A 103 -8.25 10.07 4.38
C ASN A 103 -7.12 10.48 5.33
N ARG A 104 -7.23 11.65 5.99
CA ARG A 104 -6.20 12.13 6.92
C ARG A 104 -5.96 11.17 8.09
N ARG A 105 -7.05 10.70 8.71
CA ARG A 105 -6.98 9.74 9.81
C ARG A 105 -6.31 8.44 9.34
N ARG A 106 -6.68 7.93 8.17
CA ARG A 106 -6.07 6.74 7.56
C ARG A 106 -4.58 6.93 7.31
N TRP A 107 -4.20 8.03 6.65
CA TRP A 107 -2.81 8.30 6.30
C TRP A 107 -1.91 8.33 7.54
N LEU A 108 -2.35 9.00 8.61
CA LEU A 108 -1.61 9.08 9.86
C LEU A 108 -1.52 7.72 10.56
N ALA A 109 -2.61 6.95 10.58
CA ALA A 109 -2.62 5.60 11.16
C ALA A 109 -1.68 4.64 10.40
N HIS A 110 -1.73 4.63 9.07
CA HIS A 110 -0.88 3.80 8.23
C HIS A 110 0.59 4.20 8.29
N ALA A 111 0.86 5.52 8.34
CA ALA A 111 2.22 6.03 8.42
C ALA A 111 2.81 5.94 9.84
N GLY A 112 1.98 5.73 10.87
CA GLY A 112 2.42 5.56 12.25
C GLY A 112 3.50 4.48 12.39
N ARG A 113 4.57 4.79 13.13
CA ARG A 113 5.57 3.79 13.47
C ARG A 113 4.95 2.81 14.47
N ARG A 114 4.65 1.57 14.06
CA ARG A 114 4.54 0.45 14.99
C ARG A 114 5.91 0.31 15.64
N ALA A 115 6.04 0.75 16.90
CA ALA A 115 7.16 0.33 17.73
C ALA A 115 7.08 -1.21 17.76
N GLN A 116 8.08 -1.88 17.19
CA GLN A 116 8.25 -3.31 17.42
C GLN A 116 8.41 -3.45 18.94
N ALA A 117 7.36 -3.91 19.62
CA ALA A 117 7.47 -4.31 21.00
C ALA A 117 8.38 -5.53 21.00
N LEU A 118 9.66 -5.29 21.28
CA LEU A 118 10.60 -6.33 21.68
C LEU A 118 10.06 -6.87 23.00
N VAL A 119 9.19 -7.87 22.92
CA VAL A 119 8.80 -8.66 24.08
C VAL A 119 10.04 -9.47 24.45
N ILE A 120 10.84 -8.93 25.37
CA ILE A 120 11.83 -9.70 26.11
C ILE A 120 11.01 -10.67 26.97
N VAL A 121 10.76 -11.87 26.46
CA VAL A 121 10.25 -12.98 27.27
C VAL A 121 11.35 -13.32 28.26
N ALA A 122 11.18 -12.91 29.52
CA ALA A 122 12.01 -13.36 30.62
C ALA A 122 11.87 -14.89 30.71
N ALA A 123 12.96 -15.59 30.48
CA ALA A 123 13.05 -17.03 30.58
C ALA A 123 12.78 -17.48 32.03
N MET A 124 11.62 -18.06 32.28
CA MET A 124 11.43 -18.99 33.39
C MET A 124 11.12 -20.37 32.80
N GLY A 125 12.07 -21.28 32.99
CA GLY A 125 12.08 -22.60 32.38
C GLY A 125 10.97 -23.51 32.89
N VAL A 126 10.29 -24.17 31.95
CA VAL A 126 9.54 -25.41 32.14
C VAL A 126 9.80 -26.26 30.90
N PRO A 127 10.37 -27.48 31.02
CA PRO A 127 10.51 -28.36 29.87
C PRO A 127 9.20 -29.13 29.70
N CYS A 128 8.48 -28.86 28.61
CA CYS A 128 7.37 -29.70 28.16
C CYS A 128 7.71 -30.22 26.76
N THR A 129 8.01 -31.51 26.69
CA THR A 129 8.26 -32.24 25.45
C THR A 129 6.99 -32.38 24.61
N ALA A 130 7.13 -32.09 23.31
CA ALA A 130 6.30 -32.44 22.17
C ALA A 130 4.87 -31.85 22.08
N ALA A 131 4.69 -30.92 21.13
CA ALA A 131 3.53 -30.90 20.24
C ALA A 131 3.83 -30.03 18.99
N THR A 132 3.83 -30.71 17.83
CA THR A 132 3.47 -30.27 16.48
C THR A 132 3.47 -28.75 16.21
N THR A 133 4.41 -28.27 15.40
CA THR A 133 4.25 -26.96 14.72
C THR A 133 3.16 -27.10 13.66
N VAL A 134 1.92 -26.77 14.02
CA VAL A 134 0.93 -26.30 13.05
C VAL A 134 1.50 -25.02 12.43
N ARG A 135 2.05 -25.11 11.21
CA ARG A 135 2.15 -23.96 10.32
C ARG A 135 0.76 -23.75 9.74
N GLY A 136 -0.03 -22.94 10.42
CA GLY A 136 -1.35 -22.51 9.99
C GLY A 136 -1.63 -21.20 10.68
N GLN A 137 -1.01 -20.13 10.20
CA GLN A 137 -1.44 -18.79 10.57
C GLN A 137 -2.76 -18.53 9.83
N GLU A 138 -3.83 -19.19 10.25
CA GLU A 138 -5.23 -18.83 9.97
C GLU A 138 -5.63 -17.66 10.88
N GLU A 139 -4.77 -16.63 10.92
CA GLU A 139 -5.12 -15.38 11.57
C GLU A 139 -5.70 -14.48 10.49
N THR A 140 -7.00 -14.22 10.59
CA THR A 140 -7.67 -13.19 9.78
C THR A 140 -6.84 -11.91 9.86
N PRO A 141 -6.24 -11.44 8.74
CA PRO A 141 -5.39 -10.28 8.80
C PRO A 141 -6.21 -9.08 9.26
N ALA A 142 -5.71 -8.37 10.26
CA ALA A 142 -6.32 -7.12 10.69
C ALA A 142 -6.13 -6.07 9.58
N VAL A 143 -7.18 -5.85 8.80
CA VAL A 143 -7.21 -4.89 7.70
C VAL A 143 -8.04 -3.64 8.04
N PRO A 144 -7.72 -2.47 7.46
CA PRO A 144 -8.45 -1.22 7.69
C PRO A 144 -9.96 -1.28 7.45
N SER A 145 -10.43 -2.05 6.47
CA SER A 145 -11.85 -2.20 6.18
C SER A 145 -12.63 -2.92 7.28
N GLY A 146 -11.94 -3.68 8.14
CA GLY A 146 -12.56 -4.58 9.11
C GLY A 146 -13.26 -5.78 8.48
N LEU A 147 -13.17 -5.97 7.16
CA LEU A 147 -13.80 -7.10 6.49
C LEU A 147 -13.14 -8.41 6.91
N PRO A 148 -13.92 -9.46 7.23
CA PRO A 148 -13.37 -10.78 7.45
C PRO A 148 -12.80 -11.28 6.12
N MET A 149 -11.49 -11.56 6.11
CA MET A 149 -10.85 -12.16 4.96
C MET A 149 -9.91 -13.29 5.35
N THR A 150 -9.79 -14.27 4.47
CA THR A 150 -8.92 -15.43 4.68
C THR A 150 -7.88 -15.48 3.57
N LEU A 151 -6.65 -15.85 3.93
CA LEU A 151 -5.62 -16.13 2.94
C LEU A 151 -5.98 -17.47 2.27
N GLN A 152 -6.40 -17.42 1.01
CA GLN A 152 -6.69 -18.61 0.22
C GLN A 152 -5.38 -19.25 -0.27
N GLU A 153 -4.43 -18.44 -0.72
CA GLU A 153 -3.21 -18.94 -1.34
C GLU A 153 -2.06 -17.92 -1.29
N ALA A 154 -0.85 -18.40 -1.01
CA ALA A 154 0.39 -17.67 -1.20
C ALA A 154 1.26 -18.42 -2.23
N ARG A 155 1.71 -17.73 -3.28
CA ARG A 155 2.57 -18.32 -4.33
C ARG A 155 3.85 -17.53 -4.52
N GLU A 156 4.95 -18.25 -4.58
CA GLU A 156 6.26 -17.77 -4.96
C GLU A 156 6.44 -17.99 -6.48
N GLU A 157 6.59 -16.90 -7.23
CA GLU A 157 6.78 -16.89 -8.68
C GLU A 157 8.19 -16.38 -8.99
N LEU A 158 9.11 -17.28 -9.36
CA LEU A 158 10.46 -16.90 -9.78
C LEU A 158 10.44 -16.44 -11.23
N GLN A 159 10.85 -15.19 -11.45
CA GLN A 159 10.88 -14.59 -12.77
C GLN A 159 12.14 -14.99 -13.55
N PRO A 160 12.13 -14.92 -14.90
CA PRO A 160 13.30 -15.23 -15.72
C PRO A 160 14.53 -14.36 -15.42
N ASP A 161 14.35 -13.18 -14.83
CA ASP A 161 15.42 -12.28 -14.40
C ASP A 161 15.95 -12.57 -12.98
N GLY A 162 15.49 -13.66 -12.35
CA GLY A 162 15.86 -14.08 -11.00
C GLY A 162 15.12 -13.33 -9.88
N THR A 163 14.24 -12.38 -10.22
CA THR A 163 13.43 -11.71 -9.21
C THR A 163 12.29 -12.60 -8.71
N LEU A 164 11.99 -12.53 -7.42
CA LEU A 164 10.91 -13.30 -6.81
C LEU A 164 9.66 -12.42 -6.69
N TRP A 165 8.55 -12.87 -7.26
CA TRP A 165 7.23 -12.27 -7.12
C TRP A 165 6.40 -13.10 -6.14
N LEU A 166 5.81 -12.43 -5.15
CA LEU A 166 4.92 -13.06 -4.19
C LEU A 166 3.47 -12.74 -4.55
N ARG A 167 2.66 -13.75 -4.82
CA ARG A 167 1.21 -13.58 -5.03
C ARG A 167 0.45 -14.01 -3.78
N LEU A 168 -0.27 -13.07 -3.16
CA LEU A 168 -1.16 -13.34 -2.03
C LEU A 168 -2.62 -13.21 -2.47
N ARG A 169 -3.40 -14.27 -2.28
CA ARG A 169 -4.80 -14.33 -2.71
C ARG A 169 -5.68 -14.46 -1.47
N TYR A 170 -6.55 -13.49 -1.27
CA TYR A 170 -7.49 -13.43 -0.17
C TYR A 170 -8.93 -13.62 -0.65
N VAL A 171 -9.77 -14.16 0.21
CA VAL A 171 -11.22 -14.24 0.02
C VAL A 171 -11.90 -13.38 1.08
N ALA A 172 -12.75 -12.44 0.64
CA ALA A 172 -13.56 -11.58 1.48
C ALA A 172 -15.00 -11.55 0.92
N PRO A 173 -15.94 -12.35 1.46
CA PRO A 173 -17.29 -12.50 0.90
C PRO A 173 -18.02 -11.17 0.68
N ASP A 174 -17.87 -10.24 1.62
CA ASP A 174 -18.53 -8.93 1.61
C ASP A 174 -17.97 -7.97 0.54
N LEU A 175 -16.89 -8.34 -0.16
CA LEU A 175 -16.37 -7.59 -1.31
C LEU A 175 -17.44 -7.44 -2.40
N ALA A 176 -18.31 -8.43 -2.59
CA ALA A 176 -19.35 -8.38 -3.62
C ALA A 176 -20.31 -7.18 -3.45
N THR A 177 -20.50 -6.72 -2.21
CA THR A 177 -21.37 -5.58 -1.89
C THR A 177 -20.62 -4.26 -1.93
N GLY A 178 -19.42 -4.20 -1.34
CA GLY A 178 -18.64 -2.96 -1.20
C GLY A 178 -17.77 -2.60 -2.40
N GLY A 179 -17.46 -3.58 -3.25
CA GLY A 179 -16.57 -3.41 -4.40
C GLY A 179 -15.16 -2.97 -4.03
N TYR A 180 -14.41 -2.49 -5.03
CA TYR A 180 -13.03 -2.03 -4.83
C TYR A 180 -12.88 -0.97 -3.73
N ALA A 181 -13.83 -0.03 -3.63
CA ALA A 181 -13.75 1.07 -2.67
C ALA A 181 -13.70 0.58 -1.21
N ALA A 182 -14.34 -0.55 -0.90
CA ALA A 182 -14.35 -1.10 0.45
C ALA A 182 -13.01 -1.70 0.88
N VAL A 183 -12.18 -2.15 -0.08
CA VAL A 183 -10.91 -2.85 0.21
C VAL A 183 -9.67 -2.12 -0.31
N ALA A 184 -9.85 -0.93 -0.87
CA ALA A 184 -8.80 -0.14 -1.49
C ALA A 184 -7.60 0.08 -0.55
N ASP A 185 -7.87 0.24 0.74
CA ASP A 185 -6.86 0.49 1.77
C ASP A 185 -6.26 -0.79 2.35
N ASP A 186 -6.95 -1.92 2.18
CA ASP A 186 -6.51 -3.22 2.69
C ASP A 186 -5.28 -3.72 1.94
N PHE A 187 -5.18 -3.46 0.64
CA PHE A 187 -4.03 -3.86 -0.16
C PHE A 187 -2.69 -3.37 0.39
N ALA A 188 -2.61 -2.08 0.75
CA ALA A 188 -1.39 -1.52 1.33
C ALA A 188 -1.09 -2.10 2.72
N ALA A 189 -2.13 -2.33 3.53
CA ALA A 189 -1.99 -2.95 4.85
C ALA A 189 -1.52 -4.41 4.75
N LEU A 190 -2.10 -5.20 3.84
CA LEU A 190 -1.73 -6.58 3.56
C LEU A 190 -0.29 -6.66 3.05
N CYS A 191 0.13 -5.76 2.16
CA CYS A 191 1.54 -5.73 1.74
C CYS A 191 2.49 -5.46 2.92
N ALA A 192 2.19 -4.42 3.72
CA ALA A 192 3.04 -4.01 4.82
C ALA A 192 3.11 -5.04 5.96
N THR A 193 2.04 -5.82 6.17
CA THR A 193 1.94 -6.76 7.30
C THR A 193 2.22 -8.21 6.92
N GLN A 194 1.89 -8.62 5.70
CA GLN A 194 1.97 -10.01 5.24
C GLN A 194 3.12 -10.19 4.25
N ALA A 195 3.21 -9.35 3.21
CA ALA A 195 4.20 -9.53 2.16
C ALA A 195 5.64 -9.25 2.60
N LEU A 196 5.87 -8.18 3.39
CA LEU A 196 7.22 -7.81 3.85
C LEU A 196 7.87 -8.85 4.76
N GLY A 197 7.06 -9.56 5.54
CA GLY A 197 7.51 -10.57 6.50
C GLY A 197 7.31 -12.01 6.02
N TYR A 198 6.91 -12.21 4.77
CA TYR A 198 6.57 -13.54 4.26
C TYR A 198 7.82 -14.45 4.25
N PRO A 199 7.77 -15.61 4.93
CA PRO A 199 8.91 -16.53 5.00
C PRO A 199 9.00 -17.33 3.71
N THR A 200 9.75 -16.82 2.74
CA THR A 200 9.97 -17.50 1.45
C THR A 200 10.80 -18.77 1.63
N THR A 201 10.64 -19.71 0.68
CA THR A 201 11.26 -21.03 0.74
C THR A 201 12.78 -20.96 0.84
N ASP A 202 13.39 -20.08 0.04
CA ASP A 202 14.85 -19.91 -0.02
C ASP A 202 15.36 -18.72 0.81
N GLY A 203 14.49 -18.08 1.61
CA GLY A 203 14.79 -16.87 2.36
C GLY A 203 15.03 -15.61 1.51
N GLN A 204 14.92 -15.70 0.19
CA GLN A 204 14.98 -14.56 -0.72
C GLN A 204 13.80 -13.62 -0.47
N LYS A 205 14.06 -12.32 -0.23
CA LYS A 205 12.98 -11.34 -0.13
C LYS A 205 12.29 -11.15 -1.49
N PRO A 206 10.95 -11.17 -1.56
CA PRO A 206 10.24 -10.86 -2.79
C PRO A 206 10.57 -9.44 -3.26
N ALA A 207 10.82 -9.27 -4.56
CA ALA A 207 11.01 -7.97 -5.18
C ALA A 207 9.66 -7.28 -5.49
N GLN A 208 8.60 -8.08 -5.62
CA GLN A 208 7.25 -7.64 -5.92
C GLN A 208 6.22 -8.48 -5.18
N ALA A 209 5.13 -7.84 -4.75
CA ALA A 209 3.96 -8.50 -4.20
C ALA A 209 2.73 -8.15 -5.05
N VAL A 210 2.03 -9.18 -5.53
CA VAL A 210 0.73 -9.06 -6.20
C VAL A 210 -0.33 -9.56 -5.25
N ILE A 211 -1.22 -8.68 -4.82
CA ILE A 211 -2.27 -9.01 -3.86
C ILE A 211 -3.60 -8.99 -4.59
N SER A 212 -4.41 -10.03 -4.40
CA SER A 212 -5.76 -10.11 -4.93
C SER A 212 -6.76 -10.42 -3.84
N ILE A 213 -7.90 -9.73 -3.85
CA ILE A 213 -9.03 -10.00 -2.96
C ILE A 213 -10.22 -10.41 -3.82
N ALA A 214 -10.80 -11.57 -3.54
CA ALA A 214 -11.94 -12.14 -4.27
C ALA A 214 -13.17 -12.27 -3.37
N SER A 215 -14.38 -12.14 -3.92
CA SER A 215 -15.63 -12.31 -3.16
C SER A 215 -15.98 -13.77 -2.86
N ALA A 216 -15.29 -14.72 -3.48
CA ALA A 216 -15.43 -16.15 -3.21
C ALA A 216 -14.12 -16.86 -3.60
N PRO A 217 -13.87 -18.08 -3.10
CA PRO A 217 -12.70 -18.87 -3.52
C PRO A 217 -12.75 -19.16 -5.02
N VAL A 218 -11.63 -18.96 -5.69
CA VAL A 218 -11.46 -19.29 -7.13
C VAL A 218 -10.25 -20.20 -7.30
N ASP A 219 -10.41 -21.31 -8.01
CA ASP A 219 -9.29 -22.18 -8.31
C ASP A 219 -8.33 -21.50 -9.28
N PHE A 220 -7.04 -21.78 -9.12
CA PHE A 220 -6.03 -21.22 -10.02
C PHE A 220 -6.31 -21.64 -11.48
N ALA A 221 -6.11 -20.70 -12.41
CA ALA A 221 -6.32 -20.89 -13.85
C ALA A 221 -7.76 -21.25 -14.26
N THR A 222 -8.77 -20.94 -13.44
CA THR A 222 -10.18 -21.09 -13.78
C THR A 222 -10.86 -19.72 -13.99
N THR A 223 -11.83 -19.66 -14.90
CA THR A 223 -12.62 -18.45 -15.15
C THR A 223 -13.83 -18.44 -14.22
N ALA A 224 -13.93 -17.42 -13.36
CA ALA A 224 -15.04 -17.26 -12.42
C ALA A 224 -15.76 -15.93 -12.65
N PRO A 225 -16.62 -15.83 -13.69
CA PRO A 225 -17.24 -14.56 -14.09
C PRO A 225 -18.25 -14.00 -13.06
N GLY A 226 -18.72 -14.83 -12.12
CA GLY A 226 -19.57 -14.41 -11.01
C GLY A 226 -18.80 -14.00 -9.74
N VAL A 227 -17.47 -14.10 -9.75
CA VAL A 227 -16.63 -13.74 -8.59
C VAL A 227 -15.98 -12.39 -8.84
N MET A 228 -16.32 -11.42 -7.99
CA MET A 228 -15.65 -10.14 -8.02
C MET A 228 -14.24 -10.30 -7.50
N GLN A 229 -13.24 -9.92 -8.29
CA GLN A 229 -11.85 -9.94 -7.88
C GLN A 229 -11.17 -8.63 -8.24
N VAL A 230 -10.44 -8.09 -7.28
CA VAL A 230 -9.66 -6.86 -7.42
C VAL A 230 -8.20 -7.13 -7.10
N PHE A 231 -7.29 -6.41 -7.76
CA PHE A 231 -5.85 -6.66 -7.71
C PHE A 231 -5.07 -5.36 -7.53
N GLU A 232 -4.00 -5.40 -6.74
CA GLU A 232 -2.98 -4.36 -6.69
C GLU A 232 -1.57 -4.98 -6.67
N ALA A 233 -0.58 -4.27 -7.22
CA ALA A 233 0.83 -4.65 -7.18
C ALA A 233 1.61 -3.68 -6.30
N PHE A 234 2.63 -4.22 -5.64
CA PHE A 234 3.57 -3.46 -4.84
C PHE A 234 4.98 -3.91 -5.15
N ARG A 235 5.85 -2.98 -5.53
CA ARG A 235 7.28 -3.23 -5.53
C ARG A 235 7.82 -3.12 -4.11
N ILE A 236 8.60 -4.09 -3.68
CA ILE A 236 9.20 -4.11 -2.35
C ILE A 236 10.60 -3.53 -2.45
N GLU A 237 10.82 -2.41 -1.76
CA GLU A 237 12.11 -1.73 -1.74
C GLU A 237 12.40 -1.23 -0.32
N ASN A 238 13.55 -1.60 0.25
CA ASN A 238 13.98 -1.16 1.58
C ASN A 238 12.89 -1.37 2.65
N ASP A 239 12.34 -2.59 2.71
CA ASP A 239 11.25 -2.99 3.62
C ASP A 239 10.02 -2.05 3.56
N THR A 240 9.75 -1.51 2.37
CA THR A 240 8.62 -0.64 2.09
C THR A 240 7.89 -1.11 0.84
N CYS A 241 6.57 -1.17 0.92
CA CYS A 241 5.69 -1.46 -0.22
C CYS A 241 5.44 -0.19 -1.04
N VAL A 242 5.89 -0.19 -2.29
CA VAL A 242 5.66 0.89 -3.26
C VAL A 242 4.55 0.46 -4.21
N TRP A 243 3.34 1.01 -4.06
CA TRP A 243 2.21 0.64 -4.94
C TRP A 243 2.50 0.98 -6.41
N GLU A 244 2.39 -0.04 -7.26
CA GLU A 244 2.51 0.01 -8.71
C GLU A 244 1.12 -0.15 -9.34
N GLU A 245 0.83 0.74 -10.28
CA GLU A 245 -0.38 0.68 -11.07
C GLU A 245 -0.31 -0.52 -12.01
N PHE A 246 -1.37 -1.35 -11.99
CA PHE A 246 -1.60 -2.46 -12.91
C PHE A 246 -2.18 -1.98 -14.24
#